data_AF-K6VZQ3-F1
#
_entry.id   AF-K6VZQ3-F1
#
_cell.length_a   1.000
_cell.length_b   1.000
_cell.length_c   1.000
_cell.angle_alpha   90.00
_cell.angle_beta   90.00
_cell.angle_gamma   90.00
#
_symmetry.space_group_name_H-M   'P 1'
#
loop_
_entity.id
_entity.type
_entity.pdbx_description
1 polymer ?
#
loop_
_entity_poly.entity_id
_entity_poly.type
_entity_poly.pdbx_seq_one_letter_code
_entity_poly.pdbx_strand_id
1 'polypeptide(L)' 'MWVRPDVADLTELARLGEGCQMRPEIGEVFDLADAAAAHERGAAGHVRGKVVVRV' A
#
# COMPACT_ATOMS: atom_id res chain seq x y z
N MET A 1 9.04 -12.94 -10.43
CA MET A 1 10.32 -12.62 -9.77
C MET A 1 10.01 -12.23 -8.34
N TRP A 2 10.55 -12.95 -7.36
CA TRP A 2 10.36 -12.61 -5.94
C TRP A 2 11.51 -11.68 -5.51
N VAL A 3 11.17 -10.56 -4.89
CA VAL A 3 12.15 -9.62 -4.32
C VAL A 3 12.06 -9.74 -2.81
N ARG A 4 13.22 -9.94 -2.16
CA ARG A 4 13.29 -9.93 -0.70
C ARG A 4 13.26 -8.48 -0.22
N PRO A 5 12.38 -8.14 0.74
CA PRO A 5 12.44 -6.82 1.36
C PRO A 5 13.77 -6.63 2.11
N ASP A 6 14.33 -5.42 2.02
CA ASP A 6 15.52 -5.01 2.76
C ASP A 6 15.14 -4.19 4.01
N VAL A 7 15.79 -4.50 5.14
CA VAL A 7 15.45 -3.89 6.43
C VAL A 7 15.90 -2.43 6.49
N ALA A 8 17.04 -2.08 5.92
CA ALA A 8 17.54 -0.71 5.92
C ALA A 8 16.63 0.19 5.09
N ASP A 9 16.22 -0.28 3.91
CA ASP A 9 15.29 0.45 3.04
C ASP A 9 13.93 0.66 3.72
N LEU A 10 13.37 -0.38 4.34
CA LEU A 10 12.10 -0.28 5.07
C LEU A 10 12.18 0.67 6.27
N THR A 11 13.32 0.70 6.96
CA THR A 11 13.56 1.62 8.09
C THR A 11 13.56 3.08 7.61
N GLU A 12 14.21 3.35 6.48
CA GLU A 12 14.23 4.70 5.92
C GLU A 12 12.83 5.13 5.43
N LEU A 13 12.07 4.24 4.80
CA LEU A 13 10.67 4.52 4.41
C LEU A 13 9.80 4.87 5.62
N ALA A 14 9.99 4.21 6.77
CA ALA A 14 9.29 4.54 8.01
C ALA A 14 9.66 5.95 8.51
N ARG A 15 10.96 6.28 8.56
CA ARG A 15 11.45 7.61 8.96
C ARG A 15 10.86 8.73 8.10
N LEU A 16 10.79 8.52 6.78
CA LEU A 16 10.19 9.47 5.85
C LEU A 16 8.69 9.66 6.09
N GLY A 17 7.97 8.59 6.41
CA GLY A 17 6.55 8.64 6.75
C GLY A 17 6.27 9.39 8.05
N GLU A 18 7.04 9.09 9.11
CA GLU A 18 6.95 9.76 10.41
C GLU A 18 7.22 11.26 10.30
N GLY A 19 8.23 11.64 9.52
CA GLY A 19 8.57 13.05 9.25
C GLY A 19 7.60 13.77 8.32
N CYS A 20 6.51 13.11 7.86
CA CYS A 20 5.60 13.62 6.83
C CYS A 20 6.29 14.01 5.50
N GLN A 21 7.51 13.52 5.26
CA GLN A 21 8.29 13.79 4.06
C GLN A 21 7.83 12.92 2.88
N MET A 22 7.15 11.81 3.18
CA MET A 22 6.50 10.93 2.22
C MET A 22 5.09 10.58 2.70
N ARG A 23 4.11 10.63 1.80
CA ARG A 23 2.75 10.15 2.06
C ARG A 23 2.30 9.25 0.91
N PRO A 24 1.83 8.02 1.19
CA PRO A 24 1.25 7.20 0.14
C PRO A 24 -0.01 7.87 -0.38
N GLU A 25 -0.15 7.95 -1.70
CA GLU A 25 -1.43 8.30 -2.31
C GLU A 25 -2.41 7.16 -2.05
N ILE A 26 -3.55 7.45 -1.41
CA ILE A 26 -4.62 6.47 -1.21
C ILE A 26 -5.53 6.57 -2.43
N GLY A 27 -5.64 5.47 -3.18
CA GLY A 27 -6.51 5.42 -4.35
C GLY A 27 -7.94 5.12 -3.96
N GLU A 28 -8.13 4.04 -3.19
CA GLU A 28 -9.45 3.53 -2.83
C GLU A 28 -9.36 2.79 -1.48
N VAL A 29 -10.44 2.88 -0.69
CA VAL A 29 -10.54 2.20 0.60
C VAL A 29 -11.76 1.29 0.59
N PHE A 30 -11.55 0.03 0.96
CA PHE A 30 -12.58 -0.99 1.09
C PHE A 30 -12.74 -1.36 2.56
N ASP A 31 -13.94 -1.73 2.98
CA ASP A 31 -14.13 -2.37 4.29
C ASP A 31 -13.64 -3.83 4.22
N LEU A 32 -13.30 -4.43 5.36
CA LEU A 32 -12.83 -5.81 5.42
C LEU A 32 -13.81 -6.80 4.77
N ALA A 33 -15.12 -6.53 4.82
CA ALA A 33 -16.15 -7.33 4.16
C ALA A 33 -15.96 -7.39 2.63
N ASP A 34 -15.34 -6.37 2.04
CA ASP A 34 -15.12 -6.20 0.60
C ASP A 34 -13.68 -6.53 0.17
N ALA A 35 -12.92 -7.25 0.99
CA ALA A 35 -11.51 -7.56 0.72
C ALA A 35 -11.29 -8.29 -0.62
N ALA A 36 -12.27 -9.07 -1.08
CA ALA A 36 -12.22 -9.72 -2.39
C ALA A 36 -12.19 -8.70 -3.54
N ALA A 37 -13.06 -7.68 -3.49
CA ALA A 37 -13.09 -6.60 -4.48
C ALA A 37 -11.80 -5.77 -4.44
N ALA A 38 -11.25 -5.52 -3.24
CA ALA A 38 -9.97 -4.85 -3.08
C ALA A 38 -8.82 -5.62 -3.78
N HIS A 39 -8.81 -6.95 -3.67
CA HIS A 39 -7.81 -7.79 -4.31
C HIS A 39 -7.94 -7.77 -5.85
N GLU A 40 -9.15 -7.94 -6.38
CA GLU A 40 -9.42 -7.86 -7.82
C GLU A 40 -8.99 -6.50 -8.39
N ARG A 41 -9.30 -5.41 -7.69
CA ARG A 41 -8.89 -4.06 -8.05
C ARG A 41 -7.37 -3.91 -8.14
N GLY A 42 -6.64 -4.42 -7.13
CA GLY A 42 -5.18 -4.37 -7.12
C GLY A 42 -4.54 -5.26 -8.20
N ALA A 43 -5.15 -6.40 -8.49
CA ALA A 43 -4.66 -7.36 -9.49
C ALA A 43 -4.84 -6.88 -10.93
N ALA A 44 -5.81 -6.01 -11.20
CA ALA A 44 -6.06 -5.43 -12.52
C ALA A 44 -4.87 -4.61 -13.06
N GLY A 45 -3.90 -4.23 -12.21
CA GLY A 45 -2.71 -3.48 -12.58
C GLY A 45 -3.00 -1.99 -12.83
N HIS A 46 -1.94 -1.18 -12.92
CA HIS A 46 -1.99 0.27 -13.17
C HIS A 46 -2.96 1.09 -12.27
N VAL A 47 -3.30 0.58 -11.09
CA VAL A 47 -4.05 1.36 -10.10
C VAL A 47 -3.23 2.56 -9.65
N ARG A 48 -3.89 3.72 -9.59
CA ARG A 48 -3.29 4.93 -9.02
C ARG A 48 -3.46 4.91 -7.50
N GLY A 49 -2.36 5.06 -6.78
CA GLY A 49 -2.34 4.99 -5.33
C GLY A 49 -2.47 3.58 -4.77
N LYS A 50 -2.47 3.48 -3.44
CA LYS A 50 -2.62 2.23 -2.69
C LYS A 50 -4.09 1.91 -2.50
N VAL A 51 -4.44 0.63 -2.70
CA VAL A 51 -5.71 0.05 -2.25
C VAL A 51 -5.56 -0.30 -0.78
N VAL A 52 -6.46 0.22 0.05
CA VAL A 52 -6.44 0.01 1.51
C VAL A 52 -7.67 -0.78 1.91
N VAL A 53 -7.48 -1.78 2.76
CA VAL A 53 -8.59 -2.48 3.43
C VAL A 53 -8.63 -2.01 4.88
N ARG A 54 -9.77 -1.47 5.30
CA ARG A 54 -10.00 -0.97 6.66
C ARG A 54 -10.52 -2.11 7.55
N VAL A 55 -10.00 -2.15 8.77
CA VAL A 55 -10.40 -3.06 9.85
C VAL A 55 -10.90 -2.29 11.06
#